data_AF-A0A1Y1NAD5-F1
#
_entry.id   AF-A0A1Y1NAD5-F1
#
_cell.length_a   1.000
_cell.length_b   1.000
_cell.length_c   1.000
_cell.angle_alpha   90.00
_cell.angle_beta   90.00
_cell.angle_gamma   90.00
#
_symmetry.space_group_name_H-M   'P 1'
#
loop_
_entity.id
_entity.type
_entity.pdbx_description
1 polymer ?
#
loop_
_entity_poly.entity_id
_entity_poly.type
_entity_poly.pdbx_seq_one_letter_code
_entity_poly.pdbx_strand_id
1 'polypeptide(L)'
;KPDSTDDMINNPEAIKEMADKVWDITCRRDDSVIADLFTGLYKSTLKCPECGKISITFDPFNNLTLPLPLENMWSKTVKFFPLNDVPVKIEVELSRHSSIESLKQFISVRTGVPVERLMGAEEFKDRFFKIYDNTQDVSEEIQSSDTPTIHELEAIPTNWPSKKPHKKYRSMLDIDTPPESAEWSDEECHTMVVPVLHRRPQIPGRGPEGISPPHFITLTREQASDYDVIKRKILQKVATFSTWSKFKDTQESDASDGVDADLVITTASDADSSGDSK
;
A
#
# COMPACT_ATOMS: atom_id res chain seq x y z
N LYS A 1 -38.97 -12.53 43.27
CA LYS A 1 -37.56 -13.02 43.20
C LYS A 1 -37.07 -13.09 44.64
N PRO A 2 -36.28 -14.11 45.02
CA PRO A 2 -35.62 -14.10 46.32
C PRO A 2 -34.69 -12.88 46.40
N ASP A 3 -34.78 -12.09 47.47
CA ASP A 3 -33.95 -10.90 47.70
C ASP A 3 -32.72 -11.23 48.55
N SER A 4 -31.60 -10.60 48.23
CA SER A 4 -30.36 -10.72 49.01
C SER A 4 -30.49 -10.08 50.38
N THR A 5 -30.21 -10.84 51.43
CA THR A 5 -30.09 -10.35 52.80
C THR A 5 -28.64 -9.92 53.08
N ASP A 6 -28.42 -8.90 53.92
CA ASP A 6 -27.08 -8.35 54.22
C ASP A 6 -26.12 -9.43 54.81
N ASP A 7 -26.66 -10.42 55.52
CA ASP A 7 -25.86 -11.51 56.11
C ASP A 7 -25.30 -12.49 55.07
N MET A 8 -25.85 -12.52 53.86
CA MET A 8 -25.47 -13.46 52.80
C MET A 8 -24.29 -12.97 51.96
N ILE A 9 -23.89 -11.70 52.08
CA ILE A 9 -22.91 -11.06 51.21
C ILE A 9 -21.50 -11.66 51.36
N ASN A 10 -21.15 -12.09 52.57
CA ASN A 10 -19.81 -12.64 52.89
C ASN A 10 -19.77 -14.17 52.92
N ASN A 11 -20.90 -14.85 52.69
CA ASN A 11 -20.95 -16.31 52.69
C ASN A 11 -21.13 -16.84 51.24
N PRO A 12 -20.08 -17.44 50.65
CA PRO A 12 -20.15 -17.96 49.29
C PRO A 12 -21.19 -19.09 49.14
N GLU A 13 -21.45 -19.87 50.19
CA GLU A 13 -22.46 -20.94 50.17
C GLU A 13 -23.88 -20.36 50.09
N ALA A 14 -24.16 -19.28 50.81
CA ALA A 14 -25.45 -18.60 50.80
C ALA A 14 -25.75 -17.96 49.45
N ILE A 15 -24.73 -17.37 48.80
CA ILE A 15 -24.84 -16.80 47.45
C ILE A 15 -25.13 -17.91 46.43
N LYS A 16 -24.50 -19.07 46.57
CA LYS A 16 -24.74 -20.24 45.71
C LYS A 16 -26.16 -20.76 45.87
N GLU A 17 -26.63 -20.93 47.10
CA GLU A 17 -28.01 -21.38 47.38
C GLU A 17 -29.05 -20.41 46.80
N MET A 18 -28.78 -19.11 46.85
CA MET A 18 -29.62 -18.10 46.19
C MET A 18 -29.62 -18.25 44.66
N ALA A 19 -28.45 -18.47 44.06
CA ALA A 19 -28.34 -18.71 42.63
C ALA A 19 -29.13 -19.96 42.21
N ASP A 20 -28.99 -21.05 42.96
CA ASP A 20 -29.72 -22.30 42.71
C ASP A 20 -31.24 -22.09 42.81
N LYS A 21 -31.72 -21.34 43.81
CA LYS A 21 -33.14 -20.97 43.94
C LYS A 21 -33.64 -20.12 42.76
N VAL A 22 -32.82 -19.20 42.26
CA VAL A 22 -33.18 -18.38 41.08
C VAL A 22 -33.17 -19.21 39.80
N TRP A 23 -32.21 -20.13 39.66
CA TRP A 23 -32.14 -21.07 38.54
C TRP A 23 -33.37 -21.96 38.49
N ASP A 24 -33.74 -22.58 39.62
CA ASP A 24 -34.95 -23.38 39.76
C ASP A 24 -36.22 -22.62 39.36
N ILE A 25 -36.33 -21.35 39.74
CA ILE A 25 -37.48 -20.51 39.35
C ILE A 25 -37.46 -20.22 37.85
N THR A 26 -36.27 -20.11 37.25
CA THR A 26 -36.08 -19.86 35.82
C THR A 26 -36.44 -21.11 35.01
N CYS A 27 -35.93 -22.29 35.37
CA CYS A 27 -36.28 -23.57 34.75
C CYS A 27 -37.77 -23.89 34.89
N ARG A 28 -38.41 -23.59 36.03
CA ARG A 28 -39.88 -23.76 36.17
C ARG A 28 -40.70 -22.90 35.20
N ARG A 29 -40.13 -21.80 34.71
CA ARG A 29 -40.80 -20.92 33.74
C ARG A 29 -40.49 -21.31 32.30
N ASP A 30 -39.29 -21.82 32.05
CA ASP A 30 -38.82 -22.25 30.74
C ASP A 30 -37.99 -23.52 30.90
N ASP A 31 -38.67 -24.66 30.74
CA ASP A 31 -38.08 -26.01 30.84
C ASP A 31 -37.80 -26.52 29.42
N SER A 32 -36.68 -26.08 28.85
CA SER A 32 -36.27 -26.44 27.51
C SER A 32 -34.79 -26.74 27.42
N VAL A 33 -34.43 -27.66 26.52
CA VAL A 33 -33.02 -28.01 26.22
C VAL A 33 -32.23 -26.78 25.76
N ILE A 34 -32.90 -25.80 25.13
CA ILE A 34 -32.28 -24.53 24.75
C ILE A 34 -31.92 -23.71 26.00
N ALA A 35 -32.80 -23.66 27.00
CA ALA A 35 -32.52 -22.98 28.26
C ALA A 35 -31.32 -23.59 28.98
N ASP A 36 -31.25 -24.93 29.05
CA ASP A 36 -30.14 -25.65 29.69
C ASP A 36 -28.78 -25.42 29.01
N LEU A 37 -28.77 -25.29 27.68
CA LEU A 37 -27.53 -25.15 26.90
C LEU A 37 -27.07 -23.70 26.74
N PHE A 38 -28.00 -22.74 26.65
CA PHE A 38 -27.70 -21.37 26.23
C PHE A 38 -28.07 -20.29 27.27
N THR A 39 -28.63 -20.66 28.43
CA THR A 39 -28.96 -19.69 29.48
C THR A 39 -27.92 -19.69 30.59
N GLY A 40 -27.41 -18.52 30.93
CA GLY A 40 -26.58 -18.28 32.11
C GLY A 40 -27.28 -17.35 33.11
N LEU A 41 -26.68 -17.14 34.28
CA LEU A 41 -27.13 -16.17 35.27
C LEU A 41 -26.07 -15.07 35.43
N TYR A 42 -26.46 -13.81 35.21
CA TYR A 42 -25.63 -12.67 35.59
C TYR A 42 -25.70 -12.45 37.09
N LYS A 43 -24.54 -12.34 37.74
CA LYS A 43 -24.44 -11.86 39.11
C LYS A 43 -24.23 -10.35 39.10
N SER A 44 -25.30 -9.58 39.32
CA SER A 44 -25.23 -8.13 39.49
C SER A 44 -25.07 -7.81 40.97
N THR A 45 -24.08 -6.98 41.31
CA THR A 45 -23.84 -6.53 42.68
C THR A 45 -23.92 -5.01 42.73
N LEU A 46 -24.95 -4.49 43.39
CA LEU A 46 -25.15 -3.06 43.59
C LEU A 46 -24.79 -2.69 45.01
N LYS A 47 -23.79 -1.82 45.17
CA LYS A 47 -23.41 -1.25 46.46
C LYS A 47 -23.91 0.17 46.55
N CYS A 48 -24.78 0.47 47.51
CA CYS A 48 -25.22 1.83 47.75
C CYS A 48 -24.09 2.65 48.40
N PRO A 49 -23.70 3.81 47.83
CA PRO A 49 -22.64 4.63 48.39
C PRO A 49 -23.04 5.35 49.68
N GLU A 50 -24.33 5.58 49.93
CA GLU A 50 -24.80 6.30 51.13
C GLU A 50 -25.07 5.39 52.33
N CYS A 51 -25.75 4.26 52.11
CA CYS A 51 -26.14 3.35 53.21
C CYS A 51 -25.28 2.08 53.30
N GLY A 52 -24.33 1.88 52.40
CA GLY A 52 -23.40 0.74 52.41
C GLY A 52 -24.01 -0.63 52.12
N LYS A 53 -25.34 -0.71 51.98
CA LYS A 53 -26.05 -1.96 51.64
C LYS A 53 -25.60 -2.50 50.30
N ILE A 54 -25.38 -3.81 50.25
CA ILE A 54 -25.01 -4.52 49.03
C ILE A 54 -26.17 -5.41 48.63
N SER A 55 -26.74 -5.15 47.46
CA SER A 55 -27.76 -5.99 46.87
C SER A 55 -27.13 -6.87 45.80
N ILE A 56 -27.34 -8.18 45.90
CA ILE A 56 -26.91 -9.16 44.90
C ILE A 56 -28.16 -9.68 44.21
N THR A 57 -28.23 -9.55 42.89
CA THR A 57 -29.30 -10.10 42.08
C THR A 57 -28.75 -11.05 41.04
N PHE A 58 -29.51 -12.12 40.78
CA PHE A 58 -29.23 -13.06 39.71
C PHE A 58 -30.29 -12.91 38.63
N ASP A 59 -29.85 -12.61 37.41
CA ASP A 59 -30.74 -12.39 36.26
C ASP A 59 -30.37 -13.34 35.12
N PRO A 60 -31.32 -14.16 34.61
CA PRO A 60 -31.04 -15.08 33.53
C PRO A 60 -30.78 -14.31 32.23
N PHE A 61 -29.81 -14.77 31.44
CA PHE A 61 -29.52 -14.24 30.11
C PHE A 61 -29.33 -15.40 29.11
N ASN A 62 -29.86 -15.23 27.91
CA ASN A 62 -29.69 -16.15 26.79
C ASN A 62 -29.00 -15.48 25.58
N ASN A 63 -28.60 -14.21 25.73
CA ASN A 63 -27.92 -13.42 24.72
C ASN A 63 -26.85 -12.56 25.38
N LEU A 64 -25.65 -12.57 24.79
CA LEU A 64 -24.54 -11.70 25.16
C LEU A 64 -24.21 -10.81 23.96
N THR A 65 -24.50 -9.51 24.08
CA THR A 65 -24.04 -8.53 23.10
C THR A 65 -22.54 -8.33 23.29
N LEU A 66 -21.74 -8.89 22.40
CA LEU A 66 -20.32 -8.57 22.31
C LEU A 66 -20.14 -7.29 21.49
N PRO A 67 -19.28 -6.34 21.91
CA PRO A 67 -18.90 -5.25 21.04
C PRO A 67 -18.17 -5.85 19.84
N LEU A 68 -18.71 -5.63 18.63
CA LEU A 68 -17.95 -5.92 17.42
C LEU A 68 -16.72 -4.99 17.44
N PRO A 69 -15.50 -5.52 17.23
CA PRO A 69 -14.36 -4.65 16.98
C PRO A 69 -14.73 -3.83 15.76
N LEU A 70 -14.86 -2.51 15.93
CA LEU A 70 -14.95 -1.60 14.81
C LEU A 70 -13.61 -1.72 14.11
N GLU A 71 -13.52 -2.60 13.12
CA GLU A 71 -12.33 -2.81 12.31
C GLU A 71 -12.02 -1.48 11.64
N ASN A 72 -11.10 -0.73 12.26
CA ASN A 72 -10.57 0.50 11.70
C ASN A 72 -9.51 0.13 10.65
N MET A 73 -9.87 -0.78 9.75
CA MET A 73 -9.02 -1.30 8.69
C MET A 73 -9.27 -0.47 7.43
N TRP A 74 -8.17 -0.11 6.78
CA TRP A 74 -8.14 0.47 5.46
C TRP A 74 -7.67 -0.61 4.50
N SER A 75 -8.47 -0.90 3.48
CA SER A 75 -8.11 -1.84 2.43
C SER A 75 -8.20 -1.16 1.07
N LYS A 76 -7.16 -1.34 0.24
CA LYS A 76 -7.15 -0.81 -1.12
C LYS A 76 -6.21 -1.57 -2.05
N THR A 77 -6.59 -1.63 -3.32
CA THR A 77 -5.72 -2.13 -4.38
C THR A 77 -4.75 -1.04 -4.84
N VAL A 78 -3.46 -1.28 -4.68
CA VAL A 78 -2.36 -0.40 -5.11
C VAL A 78 -1.72 -0.95 -6.38
N LYS A 79 -1.47 -0.10 -7.37
CA LYS A 79 -0.69 -0.49 -8.56
C LYS A 79 0.80 -0.36 -8.26
N PHE A 80 1.53 -1.46 -8.32
CA PHE A 80 2.98 -1.49 -8.18
C PHE A 80 3.65 -1.56 -9.55
N PHE A 81 4.62 -0.69 -9.78
CA PHE A 81 5.40 -0.57 -11.00
C PHE A 81 6.87 -0.94 -10.72
N PRO A 82 7.30 -2.18 -11.04
CA PRO A 82 8.68 -2.62 -10.86
C PRO A 82 9.64 -1.95 -11.86
N LEU A 83 10.95 -2.13 -11.68
CA LEU A 83 11.96 -1.47 -12.51
C LEU A 83 11.90 -1.91 -13.98
N ASN A 84 11.95 -3.22 -14.23
CA ASN A 84 12.09 -3.85 -15.55
C ASN A 84 11.02 -4.92 -15.83
N ASP A 85 9.93 -4.95 -15.06
CA ASP A 85 8.89 -5.98 -15.17
C ASP A 85 7.49 -5.34 -15.34
N VAL A 86 6.48 -6.17 -15.54
CA VAL A 86 5.10 -5.75 -15.79
C VAL A 86 4.46 -5.21 -14.49
N PRO A 87 3.65 -4.14 -14.56
CA PRO A 87 2.94 -3.64 -13.38
C PRO A 87 1.99 -4.67 -12.77
N VAL A 88 1.97 -4.74 -11.43
CA VAL A 88 1.16 -5.70 -10.66
C VAL A 88 0.20 -4.94 -9.75
N LYS A 89 -1.01 -5.46 -9.56
CA LYS A 89 -1.97 -4.94 -8.56
C LYS A 89 -1.79 -5.70 -7.25
N ILE A 90 -1.58 -4.97 -6.17
CA ILE A 90 -1.37 -5.50 -4.83
C ILE A 90 -2.52 -5.04 -3.95
N GLU A 91 -3.28 -5.98 -3.39
CA GLU A 91 -4.23 -5.68 -2.33
C GLU A 91 -3.49 -5.47 -1.02
N VAL A 92 -3.75 -4.31 -0.40
CA VAL A 92 -3.12 -3.86 0.83
C VAL A 92 -4.20 -3.69 1.90
N GLU A 93 -3.92 -4.20 3.10
CA GLU A 93 -4.74 -4.02 4.30
C GLU A 93 -3.88 -3.44 5.41
N LEU A 94 -4.29 -2.29 5.94
CA LEU A 94 -3.58 -1.55 7.00
C LEU A 94 -4.59 -0.99 8.00
N SER A 95 -4.08 -0.39 9.08
CA SER A 95 -4.94 0.44 9.95
C SER A 95 -5.30 1.74 9.25
N ARG A 96 -6.47 2.30 9.55
CA ARG A 96 -6.97 3.55 8.95
C ARG A 96 -6.05 4.74 9.20
N HIS A 97 -5.37 4.76 10.34
CA HIS A 97 -4.41 5.81 10.72
C HIS A 97 -2.96 5.32 10.58
N SER A 98 -2.71 4.41 9.63
CA SER A 98 -1.36 4.03 9.25
C SER A 98 -0.74 5.10 8.36
N SER A 99 0.56 5.33 8.52
CA SER A 99 1.32 6.23 7.65
C SER A 99 1.53 5.65 6.25
N ILE A 100 1.77 6.51 5.27
CA ILE A 100 2.20 6.12 3.92
C ILE A 100 3.53 5.35 3.97
N GLU A 101 4.40 5.62 4.94
CA GLU A 101 5.60 4.81 5.17
C GLU A 101 5.25 3.35 5.46
N SER A 102 4.25 3.09 6.31
CA SER A 102 3.77 1.74 6.61
C SER A 102 3.22 1.04 5.35
N LEU A 103 2.58 1.80 4.46
CA LEU A 103 2.15 1.32 3.14
C LEU A 103 3.34 0.92 2.27
N LYS A 104 4.39 1.73 2.21
CA LYS A 104 5.62 1.39 1.47
C LYS A 104 6.32 0.18 2.08
N GLN A 105 6.36 0.06 3.40
CA GLN A 105 6.92 -1.11 4.10
C GLN A 105 6.14 -2.39 3.76
N PHE A 106 4.81 -2.33 3.74
CA PHE A 106 3.97 -3.47 3.34
C PHE A 106 4.29 -3.94 1.92
N ILE A 107 4.44 -3.00 0.98
CA ILE A 107 4.83 -3.33 -0.40
C ILE A 107 6.26 -3.86 -0.46
N SER A 108 7.20 -3.24 0.26
CA SER A 108 8.61 -3.66 0.34
C SER A 108 8.75 -5.12 0.78
N VAL A 109 8.02 -5.54 1.81
CA VAL A 109 8.01 -6.95 2.27
C VAL A 109 7.49 -7.90 1.19
N ARG A 110 6.50 -7.46 0.41
CA ARG A 110 5.86 -8.30 -0.62
C ARG A 110 6.65 -8.36 -1.92
N THR A 111 7.40 -7.32 -2.27
CA THR A 111 8.15 -7.21 -3.54
C THR A 111 9.65 -7.44 -3.36
N GLY A 112 10.18 -7.35 -2.15
CA GLY A 112 11.62 -7.43 -1.86
C GLY A 112 12.40 -6.14 -2.18
N VAL A 113 11.72 -5.07 -2.61
CA VAL A 113 12.35 -3.79 -2.96
C VAL A 113 12.50 -2.93 -1.71
N PRO A 114 13.65 -2.27 -1.47
CA PRO A 114 13.83 -1.42 -0.30
C PRO A 114 12.89 -0.20 -0.30
N VAL A 115 12.36 0.14 0.88
CA VAL A 115 11.41 1.26 1.08
C VAL A 115 11.91 2.59 0.52
N GLU A 116 13.23 2.83 0.59
CA GLU A 116 13.89 4.06 0.11
C GLU A 116 13.82 4.23 -1.41
N ARG A 117 13.66 3.13 -2.16
CA ARG A 117 13.49 3.15 -3.62
C ARG A 117 12.02 3.15 -4.05
N LEU A 118 11.08 3.17 -3.10
CA LEU A 118 9.65 3.18 -3.40
C LEU A 118 9.11 4.61 -3.40
N MET A 119 8.64 5.04 -4.57
CA MET A 119 7.98 6.34 -4.74
C MET A 119 6.48 6.15 -4.90
N GLY A 120 5.71 6.69 -3.95
CA GLY A 120 4.25 6.64 -3.96
C GLY A 120 3.65 7.88 -4.62
N ALA A 121 2.67 7.69 -5.49
CA ALA A 121 1.93 8.77 -6.13
C ALA A 121 0.49 8.36 -6.44
N GLU A 122 -0.38 9.34 -6.57
CA GLU A 122 -1.75 9.19 -7.00
C GLU A 122 -1.87 9.41 -8.50
N GLU A 123 -2.48 8.46 -9.20
CA GLU A 123 -2.73 8.53 -10.65
C GLU A 123 -4.17 8.99 -10.92
N PHE A 124 -4.33 10.07 -11.68
CA PHE A 124 -5.61 10.53 -12.19
C PHE A 124 -5.50 10.98 -13.64
N LYS A 125 -6.29 10.38 -14.54
CA LYS A 125 -6.29 10.68 -15.99
C LYS A 125 -4.88 10.67 -16.62
N ASP A 126 -4.14 9.59 -16.40
CA ASP A 126 -2.79 9.35 -16.93
C ASP A 126 -1.74 10.39 -16.49
N ARG A 127 -1.96 11.03 -15.33
CA ARG A 127 -1.04 11.98 -14.72
C ARG A 127 -0.90 11.73 -13.23
N PHE A 128 0.24 12.13 -12.67
CA PHE A 128 0.37 12.24 -11.22
C PHE A 128 -0.42 13.44 -10.73
N PHE A 129 -1.45 13.16 -9.93
CA PHE A 129 -2.23 14.19 -9.24
C PHE A 129 -1.49 14.67 -7.99
N LYS A 130 -0.95 13.72 -7.23
CA LYS A 130 -0.24 13.97 -5.98
C LYS A 130 0.91 12.97 -5.81
N ILE A 131 2.00 13.40 -5.20
CA ILE A 131 3.08 12.51 -4.75
C ILE A 131 2.93 12.38 -3.23
N TYR A 132 2.92 11.16 -2.72
CA TYR A 132 2.67 10.92 -1.30
C TYR A 132 3.91 11.21 -0.46
N ASP A 133 3.70 11.87 0.68
CA ASP A 133 4.72 12.03 1.72
C ASP A 133 4.62 10.89 2.74
N ASN A 134 5.75 10.45 3.27
CA ASN A 134 5.83 9.33 4.22
C ASN A 134 5.11 9.63 5.54
N THR A 135 5.01 10.91 5.91
CA THR A 135 4.47 11.39 7.18
C THR A 135 2.94 11.41 7.24
N GLN A 136 2.28 11.33 6.08
CA GLN A 136 0.83 11.50 5.96
C GLN A 136 0.08 10.18 6.20
N ASP A 137 -1.18 10.29 6.61
CA ASP A 137 -2.06 9.15 6.88
C ASP A 137 -2.69 8.59 5.60
N VAL A 138 -2.70 7.26 5.47
CA VAL A 138 -3.21 6.57 4.28
C VAL A 138 -4.69 6.85 3.99
N SER A 139 -5.51 7.00 5.03
CA SER A 139 -6.95 7.23 4.85
C SER A 139 -7.31 8.67 4.48
N GLU A 140 -6.47 9.64 4.81
CA GLU A 140 -6.65 11.04 4.40
C GLU A 140 -6.13 11.27 2.99
N GLU A 141 -5.00 10.64 2.68
CA GLU A 141 -4.30 10.78 1.41
C GLU A 141 -4.93 9.98 0.27
N ILE A 142 -5.57 8.86 0.58
CA ILE A 142 -6.06 7.93 -0.42
C ILE A 142 -7.58 7.71 -0.23
N GLN A 143 -8.38 8.52 -0.93
CA GLN A 143 -9.85 8.45 -0.91
C GLN A 143 -10.37 7.26 -1.72
N SER A 144 -11.63 6.88 -1.58
CA SER A 144 -12.17 5.67 -2.23
C SER A 144 -12.09 5.67 -3.77
N SER A 145 -12.15 6.84 -4.41
CA SER A 145 -12.06 7.00 -5.87
C SER A 145 -10.65 6.90 -6.45
N ASP A 146 -9.64 7.05 -5.60
CA ASP A 146 -8.29 7.37 -6.09
C ASP A 146 -7.56 6.12 -6.54
N THR A 147 -6.56 6.27 -7.40
CA THR A 147 -5.72 5.14 -7.82
C THR A 147 -4.31 5.32 -7.25
N PRO A 148 -4.00 4.71 -6.10
CA PRO A 148 -2.65 4.77 -5.54
C PRO A 148 -1.70 3.93 -6.40
N THR A 149 -0.55 4.52 -6.70
CA THR A 149 0.53 3.90 -7.47
C THR A 149 1.84 3.96 -6.70
N ILE A 150 2.61 2.88 -6.72
CA ILE A 150 3.94 2.81 -6.12
C ILE A 150 4.93 2.35 -7.18
N HIS A 151 5.99 3.13 -7.36
CA HIS A 151 6.99 2.95 -8.40
C HIS A 151 8.33 2.62 -7.78
N GLU A 152 8.98 1.59 -8.30
CA GLU A 152 10.38 1.28 -8.00
C GLU A 152 11.32 2.19 -8.78
N LEU A 153 12.19 2.87 -8.04
CA LEU A 153 13.26 3.72 -8.55
C LEU A 153 14.55 2.92 -8.72
N GLU A 154 15.34 3.28 -9.74
CA GLU A 154 16.66 2.68 -10.00
C GLU A 154 17.66 3.02 -8.88
N ALA A 155 17.59 4.25 -8.36
CA ALA A 155 18.44 4.75 -7.29
C ALA A 155 17.62 5.49 -6.23
N ILE A 156 18.20 5.63 -5.02
CA ILE A 156 17.59 6.37 -3.92
C ILE A 156 17.62 7.86 -4.28
N PRO A 157 16.47 8.56 -4.28
CA PRO A 157 16.42 9.97 -4.62
C PRO A 157 16.97 10.82 -3.46
N THR A 158 17.80 11.80 -3.78
CA THR A 158 18.32 12.79 -2.81
C THR A 158 17.49 14.07 -2.78
N ASN A 159 16.75 14.36 -3.85
CA ASN A 159 15.90 15.55 -3.97
C ASN A 159 14.53 15.41 -3.29
N TRP A 160 14.20 14.23 -2.76
CA TRP A 160 12.93 13.93 -2.12
C TRP A 160 13.13 13.14 -0.82
N PRO A 161 12.44 13.47 0.30
CA PRO A 161 11.43 14.53 0.47
C PRO A 161 12.06 15.92 0.46
N SER A 162 11.39 16.90 -0.16
CA SER A 162 11.92 18.27 -0.27
C SER A 162 12.04 18.90 1.12
N LYS A 163 13.26 19.04 1.62
CA LYS A 163 13.54 19.89 2.77
C LYS A 163 13.22 21.32 2.34
N LYS A 164 12.12 21.89 2.86
CA LYS A 164 11.81 23.30 2.58
C LYS A 164 13.04 24.13 2.97
N PRO A 165 13.63 24.92 2.06
CA PRO A 165 14.69 25.83 2.48
C PRO A 165 14.07 26.75 3.54
N HIS A 166 14.70 26.82 4.72
CA HIS A 166 14.34 27.84 5.70
C HIS A 166 14.48 29.19 5.00
N LYS A 167 13.35 29.86 4.72
CA LYS A 167 13.38 31.24 4.23
C LYS A 167 13.98 32.08 5.35
N LYS A 168 15.30 32.31 5.32
CA LYS A 168 15.91 33.36 6.14
C LYS A 168 15.30 34.68 5.65
N TYR A 169 14.54 35.35 6.52
CA TYR A 169 14.05 36.68 6.21
C TYR A 169 15.25 37.61 6.03
N ARG A 170 15.46 38.13 4.82
CA ARG A 170 16.50 39.11 4.55
C ARG A 170 16.13 40.42 5.25
N SER A 171 16.99 40.89 6.14
CA SER A 171 16.89 42.24 6.69
C SER A 171 17.11 43.25 5.56
N MET A 172 16.28 44.30 5.46
CA MET A 172 16.45 45.37 4.45
C MET A 172 17.75 46.16 4.61
N LEU A 173 18.52 45.92 5.68
CA LEU A 173 19.79 46.59 5.97
C LEU A 173 21.01 45.85 5.39
N ASP A 174 20.82 44.66 4.81
CA ASP A 174 21.91 43.80 4.36
C ASP A 174 21.98 43.80 2.82
N ILE A 175 22.54 44.87 2.24
CA ILE A 175 22.62 45.12 0.79
C ILE A 175 23.83 44.44 0.14
N ASP A 176 24.93 44.25 0.88
CA ASP A 176 26.21 43.75 0.36
C ASP A 176 26.30 42.21 0.31
N THR A 177 25.37 41.51 0.96
CA THR A 177 25.27 40.06 0.84
C THR A 177 24.64 39.72 -0.53
N PRO A 178 25.34 38.96 -1.41
CA PRO A 178 24.74 38.48 -2.65
C PRO A 178 23.41 37.80 -2.34
N PRO A 179 22.40 37.83 -3.23
CA PRO A 179 21.30 36.91 -3.07
C PRO A 179 21.94 35.52 -2.99
N GLU A 180 21.86 34.87 -1.82
CA GLU A 180 21.89 33.41 -1.80
C GLU A 180 20.75 33.07 -2.77
N SER A 181 21.09 32.74 -4.01
CA SER A 181 20.29 31.81 -4.78
C SER A 181 19.94 30.72 -3.77
N ALA A 182 18.70 30.24 -3.78
CA ALA A 182 18.46 28.94 -3.24
C ALA A 182 19.32 27.97 -4.07
N GLU A 183 20.63 27.93 -3.78
CA GLU A 183 21.57 27.00 -4.32
C GLU A 183 21.08 25.71 -3.70
N TRP A 184 20.33 24.95 -4.50
CA TRP A 184 20.16 23.54 -4.26
C TRP A 184 21.53 23.02 -3.85
N SER A 185 21.65 22.51 -2.62
CA SER A 185 22.94 22.03 -2.17
C SER A 185 23.40 20.95 -3.16
N ASP A 186 24.69 20.94 -3.54
CA ASP A 186 25.21 20.00 -4.53
C ASP A 186 24.88 18.53 -4.18
N GLU A 187 24.68 18.25 -2.90
CA GLU A 187 24.27 16.94 -2.34
C GLU A 187 22.81 16.57 -2.66
N GLU A 188 21.88 17.53 -2.67
CA GLU A 188 20.44 17.28 -2.95
C GLU A 188 20.20 17.02 -4.45
N CYS A 189 21.05 17.57 -5.32
CA CYS A 189 21.02 17.38 -6.77
C CYS A 189 21.80 16.14 -7.26
N HIS A 190 22.37 15.34 -6.37
CA HIS A 190 23.19 14.19 -6.76
C HIS A 190 22.37 13.14 -7.52
N THR A 191 21.19 12.76 -7.01
CA THR A 191 20.27 11.80 -7.62
C THR A 191 18.85 12.36 -7.60
N MET A 192 18.39 12.85 -8.75
CA MET A 192 17.08 13.49 -8.89
C MET A 192 16.04 12.49 -9.38
N VAL A 193 14.93 12.34 -8.65
CA VAL A 193 13.72 11.72 -9.20
C VAL A 193 12.93 12.73 -10.03
N VAL A 194 12.53 12.33 -11.23
CA VAL A 194 11.79 13.16 -12.18
C VAL A 194 10.54 12.41 -12.65
N PRO A 195 9.33 12.99 -12.52
CA PRO A 195 8.12 12.43 -13.09
C PRO A 195 8.11 12.63 -14.61
N VAL A 196 7.84 11.56 -15.35
CA VAL A 196 7.68 11.54 -16.80
C VAL A 196 6.20 11.38 -17.12
N LEU A 197 5.66 12.33 -17.89
CA LEU A 197 4.27 12.36 -18.31
C LEU A 197 4.17 12.32 -19.83
N HIS A 198 3.32 11.45 -20.35
CA HIS A 198 3.11 11.31 -21.79
C HIS A 198 1.97 12.22 -22.25
N ARG A 199 2.29 13.26 -23.03
CA ARG A 199 1.29 14.18 -23.60
C ARG A 199 0.93 13.76 -25.02
N ARG A 200 -0.37 13.51 -25.27
CA ARG A 200 -0.90 13.34 -26.62
C ARG A 200 -1.66 14.60 -27.07
N PRO A 201 -1.57 14.99 -28.35
CA PRO A 201 -2.50 15.95 -28.95
C PRO A 201 -3.93 15.42 -28.84
N GLN A 202 -4.88 16.30 -28.47
CA GLN A 202 -6.29 15.94 -28.40
C GLN A 202 -6.80 15.62 -29.82
N ILE A 203 -7.13 14.35 -30.06
CA ILE A 203 -7.77 13.90 -31.30
C ILE A 203 -9.24 13.64 -30.97
N PRO A 204 -10.19 14.40 -31.54
CA PRO A 204 -11.61 14.18 -31.29
C PRO A 204 -12.01 12.74 -31.68
N GLY A 205 -12.76 12.07 -30.80
CA GLY A 205 -13.36 10.76 -31.08
C GLY A 205 -12.51 9.52 -30.77
N ARG A 206 -11.27 9.67 -30.27
CA ARG A 206 -10.44 8.54 -29.80
C ARG A 206 -10.24 8.66 -28.29
N GLY A 207 -10.69 7.66 -27.53
CA GLY A 207 -10.42 7.56 -26.11
C GLY A 207 -8.92 7.45 -25.80
N PRO A 208 -8.50 7.57 -24.53
CA PRO A 208 -7.11 7.49 -24.09
C PRO A 208 -6.56 6.04 -24.13
N GLU A 209 -6.89 5.25 -25.14
CA GLU A 209 -6.36 3.89 -25.26
C GLU A 209 -4.92 3.90 -25.79
N GLY A 210 -4.04 3.14 -25.12
CA GLY A 210 -2.66 2.91 -25.53
C GLY A 210 -1.64 3.95 -25.04
N ILE A 211 -1.92 4.66 -23.94
CA ILE A 211 -0.96 5.58 -23.31
C ILE A 211 -0.09 4.81 -22.31
N SER A 212 1.23 5.01 -22.37
CA SER A 212 2.12 4.52 -21.32
C SER A 212 1.80 5.24 -20.00
N PRO A 213 1.66 4.50 -18.89
CA PRO A 213 1.34 5.11 -17.61
C PRO A 213 2.40 6.14 -17.19
N PRO A 214 2.02 7.17 -16.43
CA PRO A 214 2.99 8.10 -15.86
C PRO A 214 3.96 7.33 -14.95
N HIS A 215 5.24 7.64 -15.03
CA HIS A 215 6.29 6.91 -14.30
C HIS A 215 7.40 7.86 -13.87
N PHE A 216 8.30 7.38 -13.02
CA PHE A 216 9.46 8.12 -12.56
C PHE A 216 10.75 7.59 -13.21
N ILE A 217 11.68 8.51 -13.47
CA ILE A 217 13.07 8.19 -13.78
C ILE A 217 13.98 8.84 -12.74
N THR A 218 15.15 8.26 -12.52
CA THR A 218 16.20 8.85 -11.68
C THR A 218 17.39 9.26 -12.53
N LEU A 219 17.87 10.48 -12.34
CA LEU A 219 18.99 11.05 -13.10
C LEU A 219 20.02 11.61 -12.13
N THR A 220 21.29 11.32 -12.40
CA THR A 220 22.38 12.06 -11.76
C THR A 220 22.55 13.43 -12.41
N ARG A 221 23.28 14.34 -11.75
CA ARG A 221 23.57 15.67 -12.29
C ARG A 221 24.22 15.63 -13.68
N GLU A 222 25.15 14.70 -13.90
CA GLU A 222 25.84 14.54 -15.18
C GLU A 222 24.91 13.95 -16.25
N GLN A 223 24.09 12.97 -15.87
CA GLN A 223 23.13 12.37 -16.81
C GLN A 223 22.00 13.33 -17.19
N ALA A 224 21.68 14.32 -16.35
CA ALA A 224 20.63 15.29 -16.61
C ALA A 224 20.97 16.27 -17.76
N SER A 225 22.26 16.43 -18.11
CA SER A 225 22.66 17.23 -19.27
C SER A 225 22.75 16.44 -20.58
N ASP A 226 22.74 15.10 -20.52
CA ASP A 226 22.85 14.23 -21.69
C ASP A 226 21.46 13.78 -22.18
N TYR A 227 21.11 14.22 -23.39
CA TYR A 227 19.85 13.87 -24.04
C TYR A 227 19.71 12.37 -24.32
N ASP A 228 20.77 11.69 -24.74
CA ASP A 228 20.70 10.30 -25.17
C ASP A 228 20.49 9.36 -23.98
N VAL A 229 21.10 9.68 -22.83
CA VAL A 229 20.88 8.95 -21.58
C VAL A 229 19.45 9.10 -21.09
N ILE A 230 18.92 10.33 -21.08
CA ILE A 230 17.53 10.59 -20.68
C ILE A 230 16.57 9.82 -21.59
N LYS A 231 16.78 9.90 -22.91
CA LYS A 231 15.97 9.18 -23.90
C LYS A 231 16.03 7.67 -23.67
N ARG A 232 17.22 7.11 -23.44
CA ARG A 232 17.39 5.67 -23.17
C ARG A 232 16.61 5.24 -21.93
N LYS A 233 16.72 5.96 -20.81
CA LYS A 233 16.00 5.62 -19.56
C LYS A 233 14.47 5.68 -19.73
N ILE A 234 13.96 6.69 -20.44
CA ILE A 234 12.52 6.79 -20.75
C ILE A 234 12.09 5.61 -21.61
N LEU A 235 12.84 5.28 -22.66
CA LEU A 235 12.51 4.17 -23.56
C LEU A 235 12.55 2.82 -22.85
N GLN A 236 13.50 2.60 -21.94
CA GLN A 236 13.56 1.39 -21.12
C GLN A 236 12.30 1.22 -20.26
N LYS A 237 11.83 2.28 -19.61
CA LYS A 237 10.56 2.26 -18.86
C LYS A 237 9.35 2.10 -19.77
N VAL A 238 9.31 2.75 -20.93
CA VAL A 238 8.21 2.58 -21.88
C VAL A 238 8.16 1.15 -22.42
N ALA A 239 9.31 0.52 -22.63
CA ALA A 239 9.40 -0.87 -23.09
C ALA A 239 8.74 -1.85 -22.12
N THR A 240 8.83 -1.65 -20.80
CA THR A 240 8.16 -2.53 -19.81
C THR A 240 6.64 -2.43 -19.86
N PHE A 241 6.10 -1.30 -20.33
CA PHE A 241 4.67 -1.08 -20.51
C PHE A 241 4.15 -1.46 -21.90
N SER A 242 5.05 -1.89 -22.80
CA SER A 242 4.76 -2.12 -24.21
C SER A 242 5.00 -3.58 -24.59
N THR A 243 4.14 -4.11 -25.44
CA THR A 243 4.33 -5.43 -26.10
C THR A 243 5.04 -5.32 -27.46
N TRP A 244 5.57 -4.14 -27.81
CA TRP A 244 6.14 -3.87 -29.13
C TRP A 244 7.48 -4.59 -29.34
N SER A 245 7.57 -5.38 -30.41
CA SER A 245 8.73 -6.23 -30.73
C SER A 245 10.04 -5.47 -30.91
N LYS A 246 10.01 -4.24 -31.43
CA LYS A 246 11.23 -3.43 -31.64
C LYS A 246 12.01 -3.11 -30.36
N PHE A 247 11.36 -3.17 -29.19
CA PHE A 247 12.06 -3.01 -27.91
C PHE A 247 12.72 -4.30 -27.41
N LYS A 248 12.36 -5.48 -27.95
CA LYS A 248 13.00 -6.76 -27.59
C LYS A 248 14.36 -6.93 -28.26
N ASP A 249 14.49 -6.46 -29.50
CA ASP A 249 15.70 -6.66 -30.32
C ASP A 249 16.95 -5.90 -29.80
N THR A 250 16.79 -4.94 -28.89
CA THR A 250 17.91 -4.14 -28.36
C THR A 250 18.63 -4.78 -27.16
N GLN A 251 18.06 -5.83 -26.54
CA GLN A 251 18.77 -6.57 -25.48
C GLN A 251 19.78 -7.58 -26.03
N GLU A 252 19.62 -8.05 -27.27
CA GLU A 252 20.53 -9.03 -27.89
C GLU A 252 21.72 -8.36 -28.62
N SER A 253 21.61 -7.08 -28.98
CA SER A 253 22.66 -6.38 -29.72
C SER A 253 23.87 -5.99 -28.86
N ASP A 254 23.75 -5.90 -27.54
CA ASP A 254 24.89 -5.62 -26.64
C ASP A 254 25.72 -6.88 -26.32
N ALA A 255 25.29 -8.07 -26.77
CA ALA A 255 25.96 -9.34 -26.54
C ALA A 255 26.62 -9.95 -27.79
N SER A 256 26.52 -9.30 -28.97
CA SER A 256 26.95 -9.88 -30.25
C SER A 256 28.01 -9.08 -31.03
N ASP A 257 28.50 -7.94 -30.50
CA ASP A 257 29.69 -7.28 -31.06
C ASP A 257 30.98 -8.00 -30.65
N GLY A 258 31.20 -9.18 -31.21
CA GLY A 258 32.39 -9.95 -30.94
C GLY A 258 32.42 -11.38 -31.47
N VAL A 259 31.98 -11.65 -32.71
CA VAL A 259 32.61 -12.68 -33.55
C VAL A 259 32.17 -12.51 -35.00
N ASP A 260 33.15 -12.08 -35.80
CA ASP A 260 33.18 -12.23 -37.25
C ASP A 260 33.11 -13.71 -37.63
N ALA A 261 32.14 -14.09 -38.47
CA ALA A 261 32.14 -15.35 -39.20
C ALA A 261 31.22 -15.23 -40.41
N ASP A 262 31.81 -14.75 -41.49
CA ASP A 262 31.46 -15.00 -42.88
C ASP A 262 30.95 -16.45 -43.08
N LEU A 263 29.64 -16.61 -43.32
CA LEU A 263 29.08 -17.87 -43.80
C LEU A 263 28.15 -17.59 -44.99
N VAL A 264 28.76 -17.60 -46.17
CA VAL A 264 28.10 -17.59 -47.46
C VAL A 264 27.18 -18.81 -47.56
N ILE A 265 25.86 -18.59 -47.50
CA ILE A 265 24.86 -19.61 -47.84
C ILE A 265 24.73 -19.64 -49.37
N THR A 266 25.42 -20.58 -50.02
CA THR A 266 25.17 -20.90 -51.44
C THR A 266 23.92 -21.76 -51.55
N THR A 267 22.94 -21.27 -52.31
CA THR A 267 21.71 -22.00 -52.67
C THR A 267 21.96 -23.05 -53.75
N ALA A 268 21.29 -24.20 -53.58
CA ALA A 268 20.80 -25.16 -54.58
C ALA A 268 21.81 -26.01 -55.39
N SER A 269 21.70 -27.34 -55.32
CA SER A 269 21.05 -28.15 -56.37
C SER A 269 21.14 -29.66 -56.12
N ASP A 270 20.14 -30.35 -56.67
CA ASP A 270 19.78 -31.77 -56.58
C ASP A 270 20.90 -32.79 -56.88
N ALA A 271 20.79 -33.95 -56.25
CA ALA A 271 21.28 -35.22 -56.78
C ALA A 271 20.39 -36.38 -56.30
N ASP A 272 19.50 -36.81 -57.19
CA ASP A 272 18.77 -38.07 -57.14
C ASP A 272 19.73 -39.27 -57.05
N SER A 273 19.55 -40.15 -56.07
CA SER A 273 19.88 -41.57 -56.24
C SER A 273 19.26 -42.43 -55.14
N SER A 274 18.14 -43.07 -55.47
CA SER A 274 17.76 -44.35 -54.87
C SER A 274 16.94 -45.14 -55.90
N GLY A 275 17.62 -46.03 -56.60
CA GLY A 275 16.97 -47.20 -57.17
C GLY A 275 16.76 -48.23 -56.07
N ASP A 276 15.57 -48.84 -56.01
CA ASP A 276 15.47 -50.29 -56.10
C ASP A 276 14.03 -50.78 -56.36
N SER A 277 13.93 -51.80 -57.20
CA SER A 277 12.95 -52.90 -57.19
C SER A 277 11.44 -52.62 -57.39
N LYS A 278 10.92 -52.82 -58.61
CA LYS A 278 10.31 -54.08 -59.11
C LYS A 278 9.74 -53.95 -60.52
#